data_AF-A0A6S7KHR4-F1
#
_entry.id   AF-A0A6S7KHR4-F1
#
_cell.length_a   1.000
_cell.length_b   1.000
_cell.length_c   1.000
_cell.angle_alpha   90.00
_cell.angle_beta   90.00
_cell.angle_gamma   90.00
#
_symmetry.space_group_name_H-M   'P 1'
#
loop_
_entity.id
_entity.type
_entity.pdbx_description
1 polymer ?
#
loop_
_entity_poly.entity_id
_entity_poly.type
_entity_poly.pdbx_seq_one_letter_code
_entity_poly.pdbx_strand_id
1 'polypeptide(L)'
;MDELSSVAEINDPDLICISETWLDPSIYDGVISIGSNCTPYRKERGTPGGGLITYVKTAIPSTRLFDMEKEGKEALWLLLKPQRLPRPFSCIVMVAAYYPP
;
A
#
# COMPACT_ATOMS: atom_id res chain seq x y z
N MET A 1 -2.79 -20.77 -5.08
CA MET A 1 -1.76 -19.75 -4.77
C MET A 1 -1.89 -18.70 -5.85
N ASP A 2 -2.21 -17.48 -5.48
CA ASP A 2 -2.43 -16.38 -6.42
C ASP A 2 -1.10 -15.97 -7.08
N GLU A 3 -1.13 -15.52 -8.34
CA GLU A 3 0.07 -15.14 -9.10
C GLU A 3 0.80 -13.99 -8.43
N LEU A 4 0.04 -12.99 -7.95
CA LEU A 4 0.55 -11.84 -7.24
C LEU A 4 1.24 -12.24 -5.92
N SER A 5 0.67 -13.21 -5.22
CA SER A 5 1.29 -13.77 -4.00
C SER A 5 2.60 -14.49 -4.32
N SER A 6 2.65 -15.20 -5.44
CA SER A 6 3.88 -15.87 -5.88
C SER A 6 4.99 -14.88 -6.22
N VAL A 7 4.66 -13.77 -6.91
CA VAL A 7 5.62 -12.70 -7.21
C VAL A 7 6.13 -12.04 -5.92
N ALA A 8 5.24 -11.78 -4.96
CA ALA A 8 5.63 -11.19 -3.68
C ALA A 8 6.57 -12.12 -2.88
N GLU A 9 6.29 -13.42 -2.85
CA GLU A 9 7.15 -14.40 -2.16
C GLU A 9 8.52 -14.55 -2.82
N ILE A 10 8.58 -14.56 -4.16
CA ILE A 10 9.85 -14.68 -4.89
C ILE A 10 10.74 -13.45 -4.70
N ASN A 11 10.16 -12.25 -4.69
CA ASN A 11 10.92 -11.01 -4.65
C ASN A 11 11.21 -10.52 -3.22
N ASP A 12 10.46 -11.02 -2.22
CA ASP A 12 10.50 -10.57 -0.81
C ASP A 12 10.61 -9.04 -0.63
N PRO A 13 9.76 -8.23 -1.28
CA PRO A 13 9.86 -6.79 -1.22
C PRO A 13 9.41 -6.25 0.15
N ASP A 14 10.03 -5.15 0.58
CA ASP A 14 9.60 -4.41 1.77
C ASP A 14 8.29 -3.65 1.56
N LEU A 15 8.02 -3.23 0.31
CA LEU A 15 6.80 -2.54 -0.11
C LEU A 15 6.33 -3.04 -1.48
N ILE A 16 5.02 -3.20 -1.63
CA ILE A 16 4.35 -3.52 -2.90
C ILE A 16 3.27 -2.48 -3.13
N CYS A 17 3.28 -1.82 -4.28
CA CYS A 17 2.27 -0.83 -4.66
C CYS A 17 1.52 -1.33 -5.89
N ILE A 18 0.20 -1.35 -5.83
CA ILE A 18 -0.67 -1.78 -6.93
C ILE A 18 -1.71 -0.70 -7.15
N SER A 19 -1.80 -0.24 -8.40
CA SER A 19 -2.84 0.65 -8.89
C SER A 19 -3.83 -0.13 -9.74
N GLU A 20 -4.98 0.48 -10.06
CA GLU A 20 -6.02 -0.16 -10.87
C GLU A 20 -6.50 -1.47 -10.22
N THR A 21 -6.69 -1.43 -8.89
CA THR A 21 -7.10 -2.61 -8.12
C THR A 21 -8.57 -2.96 -8.32
N TRP A 22 -9.40 -1.96 -8.64
CA TRP A 22 -10.86 -2.08 -8.82
C TRP A 22 -11.54 -2.76 -7.62
N LEU A 23 -10.93 -2.64 -6.44
CA LEU A 23 -11.44 -3.23 -5.21
C LEU A 23 -12.66 -2.46 -4.72
N ASP A 24 -13.66 -3.23 -4.28
CA ASP A 24 -14.87 -2.71 -3.65
C ASP A 24 -14.66 -2.60 -2.12
N PRO A 25 -15.17 -1.52 -1.48
CA PRO A 25 -15.08 -1.34 -0.03
C PRO A 25 -15.66 -2.49 0.80
N SER A 26 -16.59 -3.28 0.25
CA SER A 26 -17.17 -4.45 0.90
C SER A 26 -16.22 -5.65 0.97
N ILE A 27 -15.11 -5.64 0.23
CA ILE A 27 -14.11 -6.71 0.27
C ILE A 27 -13.36 -6.63 1.59
N TYR A 28 -13.30 -7.76 2.30
CA TYR A 28 -12.59 -7.90 3.56
C TYR A 28 -11.06 -7.98 3.34
N ASP A 29 -10.29 -7.33 4.21
CA ASP A 29 -8.83 -7.25 4.08
C ASP A 29 -8.14 -8.62 4.08
N GLY A 30 -8.75 -9.63 4.73
CA GLY A 30 -8.25 -11.00 4.72
C GLY A 30 -8.35 -11.73 3.37
N VAL A 31 -9.15 -11.22 2.43
CA VAL A 31 -9.24 -11.78 1.06
C VAL A 31 -8.12 -11.24 0.17
N ILE A 32 -7.66 -10.02 0.46
CA ILE A 32 -6.63 -9.32 -0.31
C ILE A 32 -5.24 -9.45 0.35
N SER A 33 -5.09 -10.24 1.42
CA SER A 33 -3.80 -10.41 2.06
C SER A 33 -2.81 -11.12 1.15
N ILE A 34 -1.70 -10.47 0.83
CA ILE A 34 -0.57 -11.09 0.14
C ILE A 34 0.39 -11.64 1.19
N GLY A 35 0.35 -12.97 1.37
CA GLY A 35 1.15 -13.66 2.38
C GLY A 35 0.78 -13.28 3.83
N SER A 36 1.53 -13.80 4.79
CA SER A 36 1.28 -13.59 6.23
C SER A 36 2.01 -12.39 6.83
N ASN A 37 2.93 -11.77 6.09
CA ASN A 37 3.91 -10.83 6.64
C ASN A 37 3.77 -9.40 6.07
N CYS A 38 2.58 -9.05 5.60
CA CYS A 38 2.29 -7.76 4.99
C CYS A 38 1.08 -7.09 5.64
N THR A 39 1.19 -5.79 5.87
CA THR A 39 0.10 -4.91 6.30
C THR A 39 -0.47 -4.18 5.07
N PRO A 40 -1.74 -4.38 4.71
CA PRO A 40 -2.36 -3.71 3.58
C PRO A 40 -2.83 -2.30 3.95
N TYR A 41 -2.64 -1.36 3.02
CA TYR A 41 -3.18 0.00 3.05
C TYR A 41 -3.89 0.24 1.72
N ARG A 42 -5.20 0.48 1.72
CA ARG A 42 -5.97 0.70 0.49
C ARG A 42 -6.63 2.06 0.43
N LYS A 43 -6.75 2.57 -0.79
CA LYS A 43 -7.54 3.75 -1.13
C LYS A 43 -8.34 3.44 -2.37
N GLU A 44 -9.62 3.18 -2.16
CA GLU A 44 -10.54 2.82 -3.24
C GLU A 44 -11.08 4.08 -3.91
N ARG A 45 -11.47 3.91 -5.18
CA ARG A 45 -12.24 4.90 -5.92
C ARG A 45 -13.70 4.54 -5.76
N GLY A 46 -14.53 5.45 -5.25
CA GLY A 46 -15.98 5.24 -5.14
C GLY A 46 -16.73 5.17 -6.49
N THR A 47 -16.00 5.04 -7.60
CA THR A 47 -16.50 4.95 -8.98
C THR A 47 -15.81 3.77 -9.67
N PRO A 48 -16.39 3.21 -10.75
CA PRO A 48 -15.73 2.16 -11.53
C PRO A 48 -14.32 2.55 -11.97
N GLY A 49 -13.39 1.62 -11.85
CA GLY A 49 -11.97 1.80 -12.20
C GLY A 49 -11.14 2.50 -11.12
N GLY A 50 -9.82 2.45 -11.24
CA GLY A 50 -8.90 3.01 -10.25
C GLY A 50 -8.68 2.10 -9.05
N GLY A 51 -8.43 2.73 -7.90
CA GLY A 51 -8.05 2.08 -6.65
C GLY A 51 -6.54 1.90 -6.51
N LEU A 52 -6.10 2.04 -5.26
CA LEU A 52 -4.73 1.80 -4.83
C LEU A 52 -4.73 0.83 -3.67
N ILE A 53 -3.75 -0.08 -3.68
CA ILE A 53 -3.37 -0.83 -2.49
C ILE A 53 -1.85 -0.83 -2.37
N THR A 54 -1.37 -0.66 -1.15
CA THR A 54 0.04 -0.75 -0.80
C THR A 54 0.19 -1.74 0.33
N TYR A 55 1.04 -2.73 0.15
CA TYR A 55 1.43 -3.68 1.18
C TYR A 55 2.78 -3.27 1.74
N VAL A 56 2.89 -3.20 3.06
CA VAL A 56 4.15 -2.93 3.77
C VAL A 56 4.49 -4.14 4.59
N LYS A 57 5.74 -4.62 4.51
CA LYS A 57 6.23 -5.72 5.34
C LYS A 57 6.00 -5.39 6.82
N THR A 58 5.35 -6.28 7.56
CA THR A 58 4.88 -6.03 8.95
C THR A 58 6.02 -5.68 9.92
N ALA A 59 7.26 -6.07 9.58
CA ALA A 59 8.45 -5.69 10.34
C ALA A 59 8.80 -4.19 10.25
N ILE A 60 8.18 -3.44 9.33
CA ILE A 60 8.37 -2.00 9.14
C ILE A 60 7.15 -1.26 9.73
N PRO A 61 7.32 -0.58 10.87
CA PRO A 61 6.27 0.28 11.41
C PRO A 61 5.86 1.32 10.38
N SER A 62 4.55 1.36 10.11
CA SER A 62 3.97 2.20 9.07
C SER A 62 2.68 2.86 9.55
N THR A 63 2.41 4.06 9.05
CA THR A 63 1.22 4.84 9.41
C THR A 63 0.71 5.58 8.19
N ARG A 64 -0.60 5.52 7.93
CA ARG A 64 -1.22 6.25 6.84
C ARG A 64 -1.43 7.72 7.23
N LEU A 65 -0.98 8.62 6.35
CA LEU A 65 -1.05 10.07 6.54
C LEU A 65 -2.30 10.64 5.85
N PHE A 66 -3.46 10.48 6.50
CA PHE A 66 -4.75 10.90 5.96
C PHE A 66 -4.86 12.43 5.74
N ASP A 67 -4.12 13.22 6.51
CA ASP A 67 -4.04 14.67 6.41
C ASP A 67 -3.40 15.16 5.09
N MET A 68 -2.53 14.34 4.51
CA MET A 68 -1.91 14.59 3.20
C MET A 68 -2.79 14.16 2.03
N GLU A 69 -3.82 13.36 2.28
CA GLU A 69 -4.73 12.90 1.25
C GLU A 69 -5.74 13.97 0.86
N LYS A 70 -5.99 14.09 -0.45
CA LYS A 70 -7.01 14.98 -1.00
C LYS A 70 -8.15 14.17 -1.59
N GLU A 71 -9.36 14.69 -1.40
CA GLU A 71 -10.56 14.13 -2.02
C GLU A 71 -10.44 14.17 -3.55
N GLY A 72 -10.93 13.13 -4.21
CA GLY A 72 -10.81 12.97 -5.67
C GLY A 72 -9.39 12.73 -6.19
N LYS A 73 -8.38 12.61 -5.32
CA LYS A 73 -7.01 12.24 -5.69
C LYS A 73 -6.71 10.84 -5.20
N GLU A 74 -6.36 9.96 -6.13
CA GLU A 74 -5.88 8.61 -5.82
C GLU A 74 -4.40 8.69 -5.47
N ALA A 75 -4.15 9.14 -4.26
CA ALA A 75 -2.83 9.17 -3.63
C ALA A 75 -2.96 8.62 -2.22
N LEU A 76 -2.17 7.60 -1.90
CA LEU A 76 -2.08 6.94 -0.61
C LEU A 76 -0.71 7.28 0.00
N TRP A 77 -0.73 7.97 1.13
CA TRP A 77 0.48 8.48 1.78
C TRP A 77 0.81 7.66 3.02
N LEU A 78 2.05 7.20 3.12
CA LEU A 78 2.55 6.39 4.23
C LEU A 78 3.80 7.01 4.84
N LEU A 79 3.83 7.06 6.17
CA LEU A 79 5.03 7.27 6.96
C LEU A 79 5.60 5.90 7.35
N LEU A 80 6.83 5.64 6.98
CA LEU A 80 7.55 4.39 7.25
C LEU A 80 8.69 4.63 8.22
N LYS A 81 8.93 3.70 9.14
CA LYS A 81 10.04 3.76 10.10
C LYS A 81 10.89 2.48 10.08
N PRO A 82 11.61 2.20 8.98
CA PRO A 82 12.47 1.02 8.89
C PRO A 82 13.57 1.06 9.97
N GLN A 83 14.00 -0.12 10.42
CA GLN A 83 14.92 -0.23 11.56
C GLN A 83 16.31 0.40 11.33
N ARG A 84 16.75 0.51 10.07
CA ARG A 84 18.11 0.95 9.71
C ARG A 84 18.07 2.15 8.76
N LEU A 85 17.64 3.29 9.28
CA LEU A 85 17.78 4.56 8.54
C LEU A 85 19.14 5.23 8.82
N PRO A 86 19.81 5.75 7.78
CA PRO A 86 20.98 6.60 7.98
C PRO A 86 20.55 7.89 8.69
N ARG A 87 21.30 8.26 9.74
CA ARG A 87 21.10 9.54 10.41
C ARG A 87 21.38 10.70 9.42
N PRO A 88 20.64 11.81 9.50
CA PRO A 88 19.72 12.21 10.58
C PRO A 88 18.26 11.77 10.40
N PHE A 89 17.94 10.95 9.40
CA PHE A 89 16.56 10.63 9.08
C PHE A 89 15.97 9.60 10.06
N SER A 90 14.73 9.85 10.52
CA SER A 90 13.99 8.98 11.44
C SER A 90 12.82 8.26 10.79
N CYS A 91 12.47 8.64 9.55
CA CYS A 91 11.37 8.06 8.78
C CYS A 91 11.55 8.30 7.28
N ILE A 92 10.78 7.56 6.48
CA ILE A 92 10.58 7.77 5.05
C ILE A 92 9.11 8.11 4.84
N VAL A 93 8.81 9.14 4.05
CA VAL A 93 7.45 9.38 3.54
C VAL A 93 7.38 8.82 2.13
N MET A 94 6.39 7.99 1.88
CA MET A 94 6.14 7.33 0.60
C MET A 94 4.72 7.66 0.13
N VAL A 95 4.56 7.82 -1.17
CA VAL A 95 3.26 8.01 -1.81
C VAL A 95 3.10 7.02 -2.95
N ALA A 96 2.02 6.24 -2.91
CA ALA A 96 1.52 5.54 -4.09
C ALA A 96 0.45 6.44 -4.72
N ALA A 97 0.63 6.81 -5.98
CA ALA A 97 -0.30 7.69 -6.69
C ALA A 97 -0.70 7.07 -8.02
N TYR A 98 -1.97 7.18 -8.36
CA TYR A 98 -2.52 6.83 -9.65
C TYR A 98 -3.30 8.03 -10.19
N TYR A 99 -3.04 8.38 -11.44
CA TYR A 99 -3.76 9.43 -12.15
C TYR A 99 -4.31 8.79 -13.42
N PRO A 100 -5.63 8.54 -13.49
CA PRO A 100 -6.22 7.97 -14.69
C PRO A 100 -6.03 8.92 -15.89
N PRO A 101 -5.82 8.37 -17.11
CA PRO A 101 -5.67 9.15 -18.34
C PRO A 101 -6.92 9.94 -18.74
#